data_AF-A0A8C3BDR8-F1
#
_entry.id   AF-A0A8C3BDR8-F1
#
_cell.length_a   1.000
_cell.length_b   1.000
_cell.length_c   1.000
_cell.angle_alpha   90.00
_cell.angle_beta   90.00
_cell.angle_gamma   90.00
#
_symmetry.space_group_name_H-M   'P 1'
#
loop_
_entity.id
_entity.type
_entity.pdbx_description
1 polymer ?
#
loop_
_entity_poly.entity_id
_entity_poly.type
_entity_poly.pdbx_seq_one_letter_code
_entity_poly.pdbx_strand_id
1 'polypeptide(L)'
;MDPFLTLLHSFSLSLSAAELRDLKFLCRDKIGKRKLESVQSGAELFNFLLEQQVITNHDVDFLKTMLKRIKREDLITRLEHFVEEGEAHVPEDQPDVNEKRLQKVAIEVICENVGREWKMLMRKLGFSEVKMDRIIAANPLNLKEQLVQSLREWQKWKGKDAKVTDLIKGLRDCNMNLVADLVEQKLVQLNIETK
;
A
#
# COMPACT_ATOMS: atom_id res chain seq x y z
N MET A 1 6.65 -27.59 -2.79
CA MET A 1 6.97 -27.22 -1.41
C MET A 1 6.70 -25.74 -1.28
N ASP A 2 5.84 -25.35 -0.35
CA ASP A 2 5.56 -23.93 -0.12
C ASP A 2 6.80 -23.24 0.45
N PRO A 3 7.35 -22.23 -0.24
CA PRO A 3 8.57 -21.56 0.20
C PRO A 3 8.34 -20.84 1.54
N PHE A 4 7.11 -20.38 1.78
CA PHE A 4 6.69 -19.75 3.05
C PHE A 4 6.72 -20.74 4.23
N LEU A 5 6.26 -21.99 4.02
CA LEU A 5 6.33 -23.03 5.06
C LEU A 5 7.79 -23.36 5.41
N THR A 6 8.69 -23.36 4.43
CA THR A 6 10.13 -23.56 4.64
C THR A 6 10.74 -22.44 5.49
N LEU A 7 10.31 -21.20 5.27
CA LEU A 7 10.72 -20.05 6.08
C LEU A 7 10.22 -20.18 7.52
N LEU A 8 8.93 -20.48 7.72
CA LEU A 8 8.34 -20.66 9.04
C LEU A 8 9.01 -21.79 9.82
N HIS A 9 9.37 -22.87 9.13
CA HIS A 9 10.12 -23.96 9.74
C HIS A 9 11.51 -23.49 10.19
N SER A 10 12.21 -22.71 9.38
CA SER A 10 13.51 -22.10 9.75
C SER A 10 13.39 -21.14 10.94
N PHE A 11 12.29 -20.39 11.03
CA PHE A 11 11.99 -19.55 12.19
C PHE A 11 11.74 -20.37 13.43
N SER A 12 11.00 -21.48 13.31
CA SER A 12 10.76 -22.37 14.46
C SER A 12 12.06 -22.93 15.05
N LEU A 13 13.06 -23.21 14.20
CA LEU A 13 14.38 -23.68 14.63
C LEU A 13 15.21 -22.55 15.28
N SER A 14 14.98 -21.32 14.85
CA SER A 14 15.67 -20.14 15.38
C SER A 14 15.07 -19.66 16.70
N LEU A 15 13.83 -20.07 17.04
CA LEU A 15 13.09 -19.66 18.22
C LEU A 15 13.45 -20.50 19.45
N SER A 16 13.75 -19.82 20.56
CA SER A 16 14.06 -20.46 21.84
C SER A 16 12.79 -20.80 22.62
N ALA A 17 12.86 -21.73 23.57
CA ALA A 17 11.71 -22.14 24.38
C ALA A 17 11.09 -21.01 25.24
N ALA A 18 11.86 -19.94 25.53
CA ALA A 18 11.35 -18.72 26.18
C ALA A 18 10.50 -17.90 25.20
N GLU A 19 11.04 -17.62 24.02
CA GLU A 19 10.37 -16.89 22.93
C GLU A 19 9.07 -17.58 22.51
N LEU A 20 9.06 -18.92 22.47
CA LEU A 20 7.87 -19.70 22.16
C LEU A 20 6.79 -19.55 23.23
N ARG A 21 7.18 -19.39 24.50
CA ARG A 21 6.24 -19.09 25.60
C ARG A 21 5.65 -17.70 25.48
N ASP A 22 6.47 -16.71 25.14
CA ASP A 22 5.99 -15.35 24.84
C ASP A 22 5.04 -15.38 23.64
N LEU A 23 5.42 -16.04 22.54
CA LEU A 23 4.57 -16.20 21.37
C LEU A 23 3.21 -16.85 21.73
N LYS A 24 3.23 -17.92 22.54
CA LYS A 24 2.01 -18.54 23.06
C LYS A 24 1.14 -17.54 23.83
N PHE A 25 1.74 -16.68 24.65
CA PHE A 25 1.01 -15.66 25.40
C PHE A 25 0.35 -14.63 24.47
N LEU A 26 1.05 -14.21 23.41
CA LEU A 26 0.54 -13.30 22.39
C LEU A 26 -0.59 -13.93 21.56
N CYS A 27 -0.45 -15.22 21.27
CA CYS A 27 -1.47 -15.97 20.55
C CYS A 27 -2.71 -16.30 21.39
N ARG A 28 -2.72 -16.13 22.71
CA ARG A 28 -3.93 -16.45 23.53
C ARG A 28 -5.17 -15.65 23.14
N ASP A 29 -4.98 -14.46 22.56
CA ASP A 29 -6.08 -13.60 22.11
C ASP A 29 -6.74 -14.13 20.82
N LYS A 30 -5.94 -14.73 19.93
CA LYS A 30 -6.39 -15.19 18.60
C LYS A 30 -6.56 -16.72 18.50
N ILE A 31 -5.80 -17.48 19.28
CA ILE A 31 -5.79 -18.94 19.31
C ILE A 31 -6.40 -19.40 20.64
N GLY A 32 -7.45 -20.21 20.56
CA GLY A 32 -8.09 -20.77 21.74
C GLY A 32 -7.13 -21.62 22.60
N LYS A 33 -7.26 -21.52 23.94
CA LYS A 33 -6.41 -22.21 24.93
C LYS A 33 -6.16 -23.68 24.61
N ARG A 34 -7.20 -24.41 24.17
CA ARG A 34 -7.11 -25.84 23.80
C ARG A 34 -6.12 -26.11 22.66
N LYS A 35 -6.09 -25.28 21.61
CA LYS A 35 -5.11 -25.41 20.52
C LYS A 35 -3.71 -25.02 20.99
N LEU A 36 -3.61 -23.98 21.82
CA LEU A 36 -2.35 -23.47 22.33
C LEU A 36 -1.62 -24.45 23.28
N GLU A 37 -2.39 -25.26 24.01
CA GLU A 37 -1.89 -26.37 24.84
C GLU A 37 -1.39 -27.54 23.99
N SER A 38 -1.98 -27.76 22.81
CA SER A 38 -1.57 -28.83 21.88
C SER A 38 -0.25 -28.52 21.17
N VAL A 39 0.10 -27.24 21.01
CA VAL A 39 1.33 -26.81 20.31
C VAL A 39 2.57 -27.23 21.10
N GLN A 40 3.39 -28.13 20.55
CA GLN A 40 4.66 -28.52 21.16
C GLN A 40 5.88 -27.80 20.58
N SER A 41 5.77 -27.28 19.35
CA SER A 41 6.86 -26.60 18.65
C SER A 41 6.42 -25.29 17.99
N GLY A 42 7.37 -24.39 17.70
CA GLY A 42 7.08 -23.12 17.02
C GLY A 42 6.48 -23.34 15.63
N ALA A 43 6.90 -24.40 14.95
CA ALA A 43 6.36 -24.80 13.65
C ALA A 43 4.86 -25.13 13.73
N GLU A 44 4.43 -25.86 14.76
CA GLU A 44 3.00 -26.13 14.97
C GLU A 44 2.22 -24.84 15.25
N LEU A 45 2.79 -23.92 16.04
CA LEU A 45 2.17 -22.62 16.29
C LEU A 45 1.92 -21.87 14.98
N PHE A 46 2.93 -21.79 14.12
CA PHE A 46 2.81 -21.13 12.83
C PHE A 46 1.85 -21.86 11.88
N ASN A 47 1.85 -23.18 11.88
CA ASN A 47 0.92 -23.96 11.07
C ASN A 47 -0.54 -23.75 11.52
N PHE A 48 -0.79 -23.64 12.83
CA PHE A 48 -2.12 -23.28 13.33
C PHE A 48 -2.51 -21.85 12.97
N LEU A 49 -1.58 -20.89 13.05
CA LEU A 49 -1.82 -19.52 12.62
C LEU A 49 -2.18 -19.47 11.13
N LEU A 50 -1.54 -20.30 10.32
CA LEU A 50 -1.83 -20.44 8.89
C LEU A 50 -3.18 -21.11 8.64
N GLU A 51 -3.49 -22.19 9.35
CA GLU A 51 -4.78 -22.89 9.27
C GLU A 51 -5.95 -21.99 9.68
N GLN A 52 -5.75 -21.10 10.65
CA GLN A 52 -6.75 -20.11 11.06
C GLN A 52 -6.77 -18.86 10.15
N GLN A 53 -5.93 -18.80 9.12
CA GLN A 53 -5.70 -17.63 8.25
C GLN A 53 -5.38 -16.34 9.03
N VAL A 54 -4.77 -16.48 10.21
CA VAL A 54 -4.28 -15.35 11.02
C VAL A 54 -2.95 -14.84 10.48
N ILE A 55 -2.17 -15.73 9.87
CA ILE A 55 -1.00 -15.38 9.07
C ILE A 55 -1.16 -16.07 7.71
N THR A 56 -0.85 -15.36 6.63
CA THR A 56 -0.83 -15.94 5.28
C THR A 56 0.43 -15.47 4.56
N ASN A 57 0.68 -15.99 3.36
CA ASN A 57 1.79 -15.53 2.52
C ASN A 57 1.63 -14.06 2.07
N HIS A 58 0.42 -13.51 2.13
CA HIS A 58 0.13 -12.10 1.81
C HIS A 58 -0.10 -11.23 3.05
N ASP A 59 -0.43 -11.84 4.19
CA ASP A 59 -0.70 -11.14 5.44
C ASP A 59 0.17 -11.69 6.56
N VAL A 60 1.37 -11.11 6.68
CA VAL A 60 2.34 -11.44 7.74
C VAL A 60 2.41 -10.36 8.82
N ASP A 61 1.53 -9.35 8.78
CA ASP A 61 1.56 -8.23 9.73
C ASP A 61 1.40 -8.71 11.18
N PHE A 62 0.48 -9.66 11.38
CA PHE A 62 0.30 -10.28 12.69
C PHE A 62 1.59 -10.98 13.15
N LEU A 63 2.22 -11.76 12.27
CA LEU A 63 3.49 -12.44 12.55
C LEU A 63 4.60 -11.44 12.86
N LYS A 64 4.70 -10.36 12.10
CA LYS A 64 5.67 -9.28 12.26
C LYS A 64 5.50 -8.58 13.61
N THR A 65 4.27 -8.20 13.96
CA THR A 65 3.94 -7.59 15.25
C THR A 65 4.30 -8.50 16.42
N MET A 66 4.09 -9.80 16.24
CA MET A 66 4.45 -10.84 17.20
C MET A 66 5.97 -10.95 17.40
N LEU A 67 6.70 -11.04 16.29
CA LEU A 67 8.18 -11.10 16.26
C LEU A 67 8.81 -9.81 16.83
N LYS A 68 8.16 -8.66 16.60
CA LYS A 68 8.56 -7.37 17.17
C LYS A 68 8.42 -7.34 18.68
N ARG A 69 7.38 -7.98 19.21
CA ARG A 69 7.12 -8.03 20.66
C ARG A 69 8.11 -8.93 21.41
N ILE A 70 8.62 -9.97 20.76
CA ILE A 70 9.74 -10.79 21.27
C ILE A 70 11.12 -10.15 20.98
N LYS A 71 11.16 -8.93 20.40
CA LYS A 71 12.39 -8.18 20.05
C LYS A 71 13.36 -8.95 19.13
N ARG A 72 12.84 -9.83 18.29
CA ARG A 72 13.65 -10.57 17.30
C ARG A 72 13.65 -9.85 15.96
N GLU A 73 14.41 -8.76 15.90
CA GLU A 73 14.53 -7.96 14.68
C GLU A 73 15.15 -8.78 13.53
N ASP A 74 16.07 -9.71 13.81
CA ASP A 74 16.65 -10.61 12.81
C ASP A 74 15.61 -11.44 12.04
N LEU A 75 14.59 -11.94 12.75
CA LEU A 75 13.52 -12.74 12.15
C LEU A 75 12.55 -11.87 11.36
N ILE A 76 12.33 -10.63 11.79
CA ILE A 76 11.52 -9.65 11.07
C ILE A 76 12.18 -9.30 9.75
N THR A 77 13.48 -8.97 9.75
CA THR A 77 14.22 -8.65 8.53
C THR A 77 14.20 -9.82 7.55
N ARG A 78 14.34 -11.05 8.04
CA ARG A 78 14.29 -12.25 7.20
C ARG A 78 12.90 -12.55 6.66
N LEU A 79 11.85 -12.19 7.41
CA LEU A 79 10.46 -12.28 6.97
C LEU A 79 10.18 -11.23 5.90
N GLU A 80 10.58 -9.98 6.13
CA GLU A 80 10.44 -8.88 5.17
C GLU A 80 11.18 -9.16 3.88
N HIS A 81 12.42 -9.67 3.94
CA HIS A 81 13.16 -10.06 2.73
C HIS A 81 12.47 -11.20 1.97
N PHE A 82 11.88 -12.17 2.67
CA PHE A 82 11.17 -13.27 2.01
C PHE A 82 9.84 -12.83 1.38
N VAL A 83 9.14 -11.93 2.07
CA VAL A 83 7.95 -11.23 1.56
C VAL A 83 8.35 -10.41 0.34
N GLU A 84 9.41 -9.63 0.41
CA GLU A 84 9.92 -8.78 -0.67
C GLU A 84 10.43 -9.59 -1.88
N GLU A 85 11.10 -10.73 -1.66
CA GLU A 85 11.54 -11.65 -2.72
C GLU A 85 10.40 -12.51 -3.29
N GLY A 86 9.40 -12.86 -2.48
CA GLY A 86 8.19 -13.57 -2.89
C GLY A 86 7.14 -12.67 -3.55
N GLU A 87 7.17 -11.38 -3.24
CA GLU A 87 6.29 -10.30 -3.70
C GLU A 87 6.96 -9.43 -4.76
N ALA A 88 7.70 -10.02 -5.70
CA ALA A 88 7.89 -9.40 -7.01
C ALA A 88 6.53 -9.18 -7.76
N HIS A 89 5.43 -9.66 -7.19
CA HIS A 89 4.08 -9.27 -7.59
C HIS A 89 3.19 -9.21 -6.34
N VAL A 90 2.68 -8.00 -6.06
CA VAL A 90 1.60 -7.66 -5.12
C VAL A 90 2.00 -7.19 -3.71
N PRO A 91 2.49 -5.94 -3.57
CA PRO A 91 2.46 -5.22 -2.29
C PRO A 91 1.01 -4.79 -1.98
N GLU A 92 0.27 -5.58 -1.19
CA GLU A 92 -1.17 -5.38 -0.94
C GLU A 92 -1.59 -4.81 0.42
N ASP A 93 -0.68 -4.37 1.29
CA ASP A 93 -1.08 -3.63 2.50
C ASP A 93 -0.27 -2.35 2.72
N GLN A 94 -0.29 -1.47 1.71
CA GLN A 94 -0.26 0.00 1.87
C GLN A 94 -0.58 0.70 0.53
N PRO A 95 -1.80 0.51 -0.03
CA PRO A 95 -2.21 1.24 -1.23
C PRO A 95 -2.15 2.76 -0.99
N ASP A 96 -2.29 3.22 0.25
CA ASP A 96 -2.28 4.63 0.59
C ASP A 96 -0.92 5.33 0.47
N VAL A 97 0.23 4.65 0.56
CA VAL A 97 1.53 5.36 0.49
C VAL A 97 2.07 5.39 -0.93
N ASN A 98 2.08 4.23 -1.62
CA ASN A 98 2.60 4.18 -2.97
C ASN A 98 1.70 4.92 -3.96
N GLU A 99 0.39 4.67 -3.93
CA GLU A 99 -0.55 5.39 -4.81
C GLU A 99 -0.55 6.89 -4.49
N LYS A 100 -0.43 7.31 -3.22
CA LYS A 100 -0.27 8.75 -2.92
C LYS A 100 1.02 9.33 -3.48
N ARG A 101 2.12 8.58 -3.53
CA ARG A 101 3.37 9.02 -4.18
C ARG A 101 3.20 9.13 -5.68
N LEU A 102 2.59 8.12 -6.32
CA LEU A 102 2.29 8.12 -7.76
C LEU A 102 1.34 9.26 -8.13
N GLN A 103 0.25 9.44 -7.38
CA GLN A 103 -0.66 10.57 -7.52
C GLN A 103 0.06 11.90 -7.33
N LYS A 104 0.91 12.05 -6.31
CA LYS A 104 1.63 13.31 -6.09
C LYS A 104 2.52 13.66 -7.27
N VAL A 105 3.23 12.69 -7.83
CA VAL A 105 4.07 12.87 -9.03
C VAL A 105 3.23 13.20 -10.24
N ALA A 106 2.12 12.48 -10.45
CA ALA A 106 1.18 12.77 -11.53
C ALA A 106 0.61 14.18 -11.40
N ILE A 107 0.18 14.59 -10.20
CA ILE A 107 -0.35 15.93 -9.91
C ILE A 107 0.70 17.01 -10.17
N GLU A 108 1.97 16.77 -9.83
CA GLU A 108 3.07 17.70 -10.12
C GLU A 108 3.26 17.90 -11.63
N VAL A 109 3.37 16.81 -12.39
CA VAL A 109 3.47 16.86 -13.86
C VAL A 109 2.25 17.54 -14.49
N ILE A 110 1.06 17.21 -13.99
CA ILE A 110 -0.20 17.83 -14.42
C ILE A 110 -0.18 19.33 -14.10
N CYS A 111 0.31 19.76 -12.94
CA CYS A 111 0.40 21.17 -12.57
C CYS A 111 1.38 21.97 -13.45
N GLU A 112 2.45 21.32 -13.92
CA GLU A 112 3.41 21.94 -14.82
C GLU A 112 2.89 22.07 -16.25
N ASN A 113 2.02 21.16 -16.70
CA ASN A 113 1.60 21.07 -18.11
C ASN A 113 0.13 21.42 -18.37
N VAL A 114 -0.74 21.36 -17.36
CA VAL A 114 -2.18 21.66 -17.50
C VAL A 114 -2.47 23.07 -17.00
N GLY A 115 -2.66 23.99 -17.95
CA GLY A 115 -2.92 25.40 -17.66
C GLY A 115 -4.42 25.73 -17.54
N ARG A 116 -5.09 25.95 -18.66
CA ARG A 116 -6.50 26.43 -18.70
C ARG A 116 -7.54 25.31 -18.76
N GLU A 117 -7.11 24.12 -19.14
CA GLU A 117 -7.98 22.98 -19.43
C GLU A 117 -8.27 22.12 -18.20
N TRP A 118 -7.78 22.52 -17.02
CA TRP A 118 -8.05 21.83 -15.76
C TRP A 118 -9.56 21.67 -15.49
N LYS A 119 -10.39 22.64 -15.89
CA LYS A 119 -11.86 22.55 -15.74
C LYS A 119 -12.45 21.38 -16.51
N MET A 120 -11.92 21.11 -17.71
CA MET A 120 -12.36 19.98 -18.54
C MET A 120 -11.95 18.66 -17.90
N LEU A 121 -10.71 18.59 -17.40
CA LEU A 121 -10.20 17.44 -16.65
C LEU A 121 -11.07 17.14 -15.42
N MET A 122 -11.38 18.15 -14.60
CA MET A 122 -12.19 17.98 -13.40
C MET A 122 -13.62 17.53 -13.70
N ARG A 123 -14.25 18.09 -14.75
CA ARG A 123 -15.57 17.63 -15.21
C ARG A 123 -15.51 16.16 -15.63
N LYS A 124 -14.44 15.74 -16.31
CA LYS A 124 -14.29 14.36 -16.78
C LYS A 124 -14.00 13.37 -15.65
N LEU A 125 -13.26 13.81 -14.64
CA LEU A 125 -13.04 13.06 -13.40
C LEU A 125 -14.30 12.94 -12.53
N GLY A 126 -15.45 13.46 -12.98
CA GLY A 126 -16.73 13.39 -12.27
C GLY A 126 -16.85 14.38 -11.11
N PHE A 127 -16.01 15.42 -11.10
CA PHE A 127 -15.98 16.39 -10.02
C PHE A 127 -17.12 17.42 -10.16
N SER A 128 -17.77 17.75 -9.05
CA SER A 128 -18.96 18.61 -9.05
C SER A 128 -18.64 20.06 -9.47
N GLU A 129 -19.46 20.61 -10.36
CA GLU A 129 -19.33 22.02 -10.81
C GLU A 129 -19.44 23.02 -9.66
N VAL A 130 -20.24 22.72 -8.64
CA VAL A 130 -20.38 23.56 -7.44
C VAL A 130 -19.06 23.63 -6.65
N LYS A 131 -18.31 22.54 -6.59
CA LYS A 131 -16.99 22.52 -5.94
C LYS A 131 -15.95 23.26 -6.78
N MET A 132 -15.99 23.11 -8.11
CA MET A 132 -15.12 23.88 -9.00
C MET A 132 -15.36 25.38 -8.86
N ASP A 133 -16.63 25.80 -8.80
CA ASP A 133 -16.98 27.21 -8.63
C ASP A 133 -16.48 27.78 -7.30
N ARG A 134 -16.58 27.01 -6.20
CA ARG A 134 -15.98 27.36 -4.91
C ARG A 134 -14.47 27.51 -4.98
N ILE A 135 -13.78 26.63 -5.69
CA ILE A 135 -12.31 26.70 -5.86
C ILE A 135 -11.93 27.94 -6.68
N ILE A 136 -12.70 28.25 -7.74
CA ILE A 136 -12.50 29.44 -8.56
C ILE A 136 -12.72 30.71 -7.72
N ALA A 137 -13.77 30.75 -6.91
CA ALA A 137 -14.06 31.85 -6.01
C ALA A 137 -12.99 32.02 -4.90
N ALA A 138 -12.45 30.92 -4.39
CA ALA A 138 -11.41 30.94 -3.36
C ALA A 138 -10.03 31.34 -3.89
N ASN A 139 -9.72 31.03 -5.17
CA ASN A 139 -8.42 31.29 -5.77
C ASN A 139 -8.54 31.90 -7.18
N PRO A 140 -9.05 33.13 -7.34
CA PRO A 140 -9.39 33.69 -8.64
C PRO A 140 -8.20 33.99 -9.56
N LEU A 141 -7.00 34.17 -9.01
CA LEU A 141 -5.81 34.65 -9.74
C LEU A 141 -4.78 33.57 -10.07
N ASN A 142 -4.91 32.35 -9.53
CA ASN A 142 -3.91 31.29 -9.68
C ASN A 142 -4.52 30.01 -10.27
N LEU A 143 -4.33 29.80 -11.58
CA LEU A 143 -4.77 28.58 -12.28
C LEU A 143 -4.09 27.32 -11.73
N LYS A 144 -2.80 27.40 -11.39
CA LYS A 144 -2.05 26.30 -10.78
C LYS A 144 -2.65 25.90 -9.43
N GLU A 145 -2.93 26.88 -8.58
CA GLU A 145 -3.55 26.62 -7.28
C GLU A 145 -4.96 26.06 -7.44
N GLN A 146 -5.77 26.59 -8.37
CA GLN A 146 -7.09 26.03 -8.67
C GLN A 146 -6.99 24.55 -9.05
N LEU A 147 -6.10 24.19 -9.97
CA LEU A 147 -5.87 22.80 -10.40
C LEU A 147 -5.41 21.92 -9.23
N VAL A 148 -4.42 22.36 -8.45
CA VAL A 148 -3.92 21.60 -7.29
C VAL A 148 -5.02 21.38 -6.26
N GLN A 149 -5.78 22.42 -5.91
CA GLN A 149 -6.90 22.30 -4.95
C GLN A 149 -7.97 21.34 -5.48
N SER A 150 -8.27 21.42 -6.77
CA SER A 150 -9.22 20.53 -7.43
C SER A 150 -8.80 19.07 -7.35
N LEU A 151 -7.54 18.78 -7.70
CA LEU A 151 -6.97 17.44 -7.62
C LEU A 151 -6.88 16.92 -6.19
N ARG A 152 -6.54 17.79 -5.23
CA ARG A 152 -6.50 17.45 -3.80
C ARG A 152 -7.87 17.10 -3.26
N GLU A 153 -8.89 17.83 -3.68
CA GLU A 153 -10.25 17.58 -3.26
C GLU A 153 -10.87 16.38 -3.99
N TRP A 154 -10.47 16.12 -5.25
CA TRP A 154 -10.76 14.87 -5.95
C TRP A 154 -10.14 13.69 -5.22
N GLN A 155 -8.88 13.78 -4.82
CA GLN A 155 -8.17 12.76 -4.04
C GLN A 155 -8.86 12.49 -2.70
N LYS A 156 -9.29 13.54 -1.98
CA LYS A 156 -10.08 13.39 -0.75
C LYS A 156 -11.45 12.75 -0.99
N TRP A 157 -12.09 13.08 -2.11
CA TRP A 157 -13.43 12.59 -2.43
C TRP A 157 -13.42 11.13 -2.90
N LYS A 158 -12.48 10.75 -3.77
CA LYS A 158 -12.29 9.37 -4.24
C LYS A 158 -11.58 8.48 -3.19
N GLY A 159 -10.77 9.05 -2.29
CA GLY A 159 -10.13 8.31 -1.20
C GLY A 159 -9.31 7.12 -1.69
N LYS A 160 -9.77 5.90 -1.38
CA LYS A 160 -9.14 4.62 -1.76
C LYS A 160 -9.29 4.26 -3.24
N ASP A 161 -10.27 4.86 -3.91
CA ASP A 161 -10.53 4.66 -5.35
C ASP A 161 -9.80 5.67 -6.23
N ALA A 162 -9.05 6.60 -5.63
CA ALA A 162 -8.21 7.52 -6.37
C ALA A 162 -7.00 6.75 -6.90
N LYS A 163 -7.02 6.39 -8.19
CA LYS A 163 -5.87 5.75 -8.83
C LYS A 163 -5.20 6.71 -9.80
N VAL A 164 -3.89 6.60 -9.95
CA VAL A 164 -3.18 7.37 -10.98
C VAL A 164 -3.69 7.03 -12.39
N THR A 165 -4.23 5.83 -12.59
CA THR A 165 -4.86 5.41 -13.84
C THR A 165 -6.14 6.18 -14.17
N ASP A 166 -6.92 6.61 -13.18
CA ASP A 166 -8.07 7.51 -13.39
C ASP A 166 -7.60 8.89 -13.85
N LEU A 167 -6.50 9.39 -13.29
CA LEU A 167 -5.89 10.66 -13.70
C LEU A 167 -5.40 10.57 -15.16
N ILE A 168 -4.64 9.52 -15.51
CA ILE A 168 -4.15 9.28 -16.86
C ILE A 168 -5.32 9.16 -17.85
N LYS A 169 -6.37 8.42 -17.49
CA LYS A 169 -7.58 8.28 -18.32
C LYS A 169 -8.28 9.63 -18.52
N GLY A 170 -8.40 10.44 -17.46
CA GLY A 170 -8.95 11.79 -17.54
C GLY A 170 -8.13 12.70 -18.46
N LEU A 171 -6.80 12.62 -18.39
CA LEU A 171 -5.89 13.38 -19.26
C LEU A 171 -6.03 12.97 -20.73
N ARG A 172 -6.03 11.67 -21.04
CA ARG A 172 -6.21 11.16 -22.40
C ARG A 172 -7.55 11.57 -22.99
N ASP A 173 -8.61 11.52 -22.19
CA ASP A 173 -9.95 11.92 -22.62
C ASP A 173 -10.06 13.44 -22.85
N CYS A 174 -9.29 14.24 -22.11
CA CYS A 174 -9.12 15.68 -22.37
C CYS A 174 -8.16 15.98 -23.52
N ASN A 175 -7.77 14.99 -24.32
CA ASN A 175 -6.82 15.10 -25.42
C ASN A 175 -5.40 15.54 -25.02
N MET A 176 -5.08 15.49 -23.71
CA MET A 176 -3.76 15.81 -23.15
C MET A 176 -2.83 14.60 -23.18
N ASN A 177 -2.74 13.97 -24.36
CA ASN A 177 -1.98 12.73 -24.53
C ASN A 177 -0.49 12.91 -24.17
N LEU A 178 0.08 14.09 -24.43
CA LEU A 178 1.47 14.41 -24.05
C LEU A 178 1.67 14.41 -22.54
N VAL A 179 0.71 14.94 -21.77
CA VAL A 179 0.78 14.97 -20.31
C VAL A 179 0.55 13.58 -19.74
N ALA A 180 -0.36 12.80 -20.32
CA ALA A 180 -0.57 11.41 -19.96
C ALA A 180 0.70 10.58 -20.16
N ASP A 181 1.35 10.71 -21.31
CA ASP A 181 2.60 10.00 -21.62
C ASP A 181 3.74 10.42 -20.68
N LEU A 182 3.85 11.73 -20.39
CA LEU A 182 4.84 12.25 -19.44
C LEU A 182 4.60 11.74 -18.01
N VAL A 183 3.34 11.67 -17.57
CA VAL A 183 2.98 11.06 -16.28
C VAL A 183 3.38 9.59 -16.29
N GLU A 184 2.99 8.81 -17.30
CA GLU A 184 3.35 7.39 -17.40
C GLU A 184 4.87 7.18 -17.41
N GLN A 185 5.61 7.97 -18.17
CA GLN A 185 7.06 7.91 -18.23
C GLN A 185 7.70 8.17 -16.86
N LYS A 186 7.22 9.19 -16.13
CA LYS A 186 7.75 9.55 -14.81
C LYS A 186 7.40 8.51 -13.74
N LEU A 187 6.27 7.83 -13.88
CA LEU A 187 5.90 6.67 -13.04
C LEU A 187 6.80 5.46 -13.33
N VAL A 188 7.10 5.18 -14.60
CA VAL A 188 8.02 4.11 -15.00
C VAL A 188 9.43 4.38 -14.47
N GLN A 189 9.93 5.62 -14.56
CA GLN A 189 11.23 6.00 -14.01
C GLN A 189 11.34 5.76 -12.50
N LEU A 190 10.33 6.17 -11.72
CA LEU A 190 10.28 5.93 -10.28
C LEU A 190 10.37 4.44 -9.92
N ASN A 191 9.78 3.59 -10.76
CA ASN A 191 9.78 2.14 -10.57
C ASN A 191 11.11 1.48 -10.98
N ILE A 192 11.93 2.18 -11.77
CA ILE A 192 13.28 1.74 -12.16
C ILE A 192 14.33 2.22 -11.15
N GLU A 193 14.20 3.44 -10.62
CA GLU A 193 15.11 3.98 -9.59
C GLU A 193 14.98 3.29 -8.22
N THR A 194 13.89 2.57 -7.99
CA THR A 194 13.69 1.75 -6.79
C THR A 194 14.19 0.30 -6.93
N LYS A 195 14.87 -0.02 -8.04
CA LYS A 195 15.42 -1.34 -8.37
C LYS A 195 16.95 -1.32 -8.39
#